data_AF-X1J5V8-F1
#
_entry.id   AF-X1J5V8-F1
#
_cell.length_a   1.000
_cell.length_b   1.000
_cell.length_c   1.000
_cell.angle_alpha   90.00
_cell.angle_beta   90.00
_cell.angle_gamma   90.00
#
_symmetry.space_group_name_H-M   'P 1'
#
loop_
_entity.id
_entity.type
_entity.pdbx_description
1 polymer ?
#
loop_
_entity_poly.entity_id
_entity_poly.type
_entity_poly.pdbx_seq_one_letter_code
_entity_poly.pdbx_strand_id
1 'polypeptide(L)'
;MTYARPLIPYQEAPAYPTYRQVEAYAEDFRTGGEHAYAKDERWAKYWLSAELDILASLLRTDIYGIVAHPPGGFEVALADDIEKAEIFRGWILQYDPHHARWSLLVRSEEVGIDEFIRLRREYKAE
;
A
#
# COMPACT_ATOMS: atom_id res chain seq x y z
N MET A 1 33.36 -6.77 -12.00
CA MET A 1 32.46 -7.94 -12.13
C MET A 1 31.34 -7.75 -11.12
N THR A 2 30.18 -7.30 -11.57
CA THR A 2 29.02 -7.10 -10.71
C THR A 2 28.34 -8.44 -10.53
N TYR A 3 28.47 -9.04 -9.34
CA TYR A 3 27.67 -10.21 -8.98
C TYR A 3 26.24 -9.75 -8.75
N ALA A 4 25.42 -9.72 -9.79
CA ALA A 4 23.98 -9.67 -9.63
C ALA A 4 23.55 -11.03 -9.06
N ARG A 5 23.19 -11.07 -7.78
CA ARG A 5 22.52 -12.24 -7.22
C ARG A 5 21.18 -12.40 -7.95
N PRO A 6 20.79 -13.61 -8.37
CA PRO A 6 19.49 -13.82 -8.99
C PRO A 6 18.39 -13.45 -7.98
N LEU A 7 17.38 -12.71 -8.46
CA LEU A 7 16.11 -12.52 -7.75
C LEU A 7 15.63 -13.91 -7.31
N ILE A 8 15.16 -14.03 -6.06
CA ILE A 8 14.37 -15.21 -5.66
C ILE A 8 12.94 -14.84 -6.02
N PRO A 9 12.42 -15.26 -7.20
CA PRO A 9 11.01 -15.14 -7.46
C PRO A 9 10.27 -15.94 -6.39
N TYR A 10 9.15 -15.43 -5.90
CA TYR A 10 8.20 -16.35 -5.31
C TYR A 10 7.86 -17.39 -6.37
N GLN A 11 7.73 -18.66 -5.96
CA GLN A 11 7.17 -19.66 -6.87
C GLN A 11 5.73 -19.28 -7.27
N GLU A 12 5.02 -18.52 -6.43
CA GLU A 12 3.69 -17.94 -6.65
C GLU A 12 3.55 -16.55 -5.99
N ALA A 13 2.99 -15.57 -6.71
CA ALA A 13 2.77 -14.23 -6.16
C ALA A 13 1.88 -14.25 -4.88
N PRO A 14 2.15 -13.41 -3.87
CA PRO A 14 1.33 -13.37 -2.66
C PRO A 14 -0.09 -12.93 -3.00
N ALA A 15 -1.06 -13.37 -2.18
CA ALA A 15 -2.45 -13.00 -2.33
C ALA A 15 -2.67 -11.54 -1.90
N TYR A 16 -2.52 -10.62 -2.86
CA TYR A 16 -2.81 -9.20 -2.64
C TYR A 16 -4.27 -8.96 -2.25
N PRO A 17 -4.54 -7.88 -1.47
CA PRO A 17 -5.90 -7.55 -1.12
C PRO A 17 -6.72 -7.23 -2.38
N THR A 18 -7.95 -7.74 -2.40
CA THR A 18 -8.95 -7.34 -3.39
C THR A 18 -9.33 -5.87 -3.21
N TYR A 19 -9.90 -5.25 -4.25
CA TYR A 19 -10.36 -3.86 -4.15
C TYR A 19 -11.36 -3.64 -3.00
N ARG A 20 -12.25 -4.61 -2.73
CA ARG A 20 -13.18 -4.55 -1.60
C ARG A 20 -12.46 -4.56 -0.24
N GLN A 21 -11.37 -5.32 -0.11
CA GLN A 21 -10.56 -5.30 1.12
C GLN A 21 -9.82 -3.97 1.27
N VAL A 22 -9.29 -3.42 0.16
CA VAL A 22 -8.65 -2.11 0.14
C VAL A 22 -9.61 -1.01 0.62
N GLU A 23 -10.86 -1.01 0.12
CA GLU A 23 -11.91 -0.10 0.61
C GLU A 23 -12.17 -0.29 2.11
N ALA A 24 -12.23 -1.52 2.60
CA ALA A 24 -12.45 -1.81 4.01
C ALA A 24 -11.33 -1.26 4.90
N TYR A 25 -10.06 -1.39 4.49
CA TYR A 25 -8.94 -0.80 5.23
C TYR A 25 -8.95 0.73 5.19
N ALA A 26 -9.33 1.32 4.06
CA ALA A 26 -9.47 2.77 3.95
C ALA A 26 -10.59 3.31 4.84
N GLU A 27 -11.73 2.62 4.87
CA GLU A 27 -12.87 2.95 5.70
C GLU A 27 -12.59 2.79 7.20
N ASP A 28 -11.92 1.70 7.58
CA ASP A 28 -11.50 1.48 8.96
C ASP A 28 -10.56 2.59 9.45
N PHE A 29 -9.55 2.93 8.64
CA PHE A 29 -8.63 4.02 8.96
C PHE A 29 -9.36 5.37 9.07
N ARG A 30 -10.20 5.69 8.09
CA ARG A 30 -10.99 6.94 8.04
C ARG A 30 -11.89 7.12 9.26
N THR A 31 -12.48 6.04 9.76
CA THR A 31 -13.42 6.07 10.89
C THR A 31 -12.75 5.85 12.24
N GLY A 32 -11.43 5.66 12.27
CA GLY A 32 -10.67 5.45 13.50
C GLY A 32 -10.82 4.05 14.11
N GLY A 33 -11.17 3.06 13.29
CA GLY A 33 -11.42 1.67 13.69
C GLY A 33 -10.28 1.00 14.45
N GLU A 34 -10.61 -0.06 15.19
CA GLU A 34 -9.70 -0.72 16.14
C GLU A 34 -8.82 -1.82 15.51
N HIS A 35 -9.03 -2.16 14.23
CA HIS A 35 -8.34 -3.28 13.59
C HIS A 35 -6.85 -3.01 13.29
N ALA A 36 -6.42 -1.75 13.34
CA ALA A 36 -5.03 -1.39 13.14
C ALA A 36 -4.18 -1.80 14.36
N TYR A 37 -3.09 -2.54 14.14
CA TYR A 37 -2.17 -2.91 15.22
C TYR A 37 -1.23 -1.76 15.61
N ALA A 38 -1.07 -0.77 14.73
CA ALA A 38 -0.35 0.47 14.99
C ALA A 38 -0.99 1.59 14.17
N LYS A 39 -1.25 2.76 14.78
CA LYS A 39 -1.88 3.89 14.10
C LYS A 39 -1.56 5.23 14.76
N ASP A 40 -1.69 6.29 13.98
CA ASP A 40 -1.84 7.67 14.43
C ASP A 40 -2.92 8.39 13.58
N GLU A 41 -2.97 9.72 13.66
CA GLU A 41 -3.94 10.54 12.91
C GLU A 41 -3.73 10.53 11.39
N ARG A 42 -2.56 10.11 10.89
CA ARG A 42 -2.18 10.18 9.47
C ARG A 42 -1.90 8.84 8.83
N TRP A 43 -1.67 7.79 9.61
CA TRP A 43 -1.48 6.44 9.08
C TRP A 43 -1.94 5.35 10.04
N ALA A 44 -2.21 4.17 9.48
CA ALA A 44 -2.50 2.96 10.22
C ALA A 44 -1.88 1.74 9.52
N LYS A 45 -1.45 0.76 10.32
CA LYS A 45 -0.95 -0.52 9.86
C LYS A 45 -1.87 -1.65 10.26
N TYR A 46 -2.10 -2.55 9.32
CA TYR A 46 -2.95 -3.71 9.48
C TYR A 46 -2.21 -4.96 9.05
N TRP A 47 -2.51 -6.06 9.72
CA TRP A 47 -2.05 -7.38 9.31
C TRP A 47 -3.01 -7.93 8.25
N LEU A 48 -2.49 -8.38 7.11
CA LEU A 48 -3.28 -9.09 6.10
C LEU A 48 -2.98 -10.59 6.15
N SER A 49 -1.71 -10.97 6.05
CA SER A 49 -1.24 -12.36 6.08
C SER A 49 0.18 -12.44 6.60
N ALA A 50 0.73 -13.66 6.69
CA ALA A 50 2.14 -13.87 7.04
C ALA A 50 3.12 -13.18 6.07
N GLU A 51 2.70 -12.93 4.84
CA GLU A 51 3.49 -12.36 3.77
C GLU A 51 3.23 -10.87 3.55
N LEU A 52 2.13 -10.31 4.05
CA LEU A 52 1.69 -8.95 3.76
C LEU A 52 1.10 -8.21 4.97
N ASP A 53 1.59 -6.99 5.15
CA ASP A 53 1.00 -5.90 5.92
C ASP A 53 0.35 -4.88 4.99
N ILE A 54 -0.63 -4.15 5.53
CA ILE A 54 -1.27 -3.00 4.86
C ILE A 54 -0.91 -1.73 5.61
N LEU A 55 -0.42 -0.73 4.87
CA LEU A 55 -0.27 0.64 5.32
C LEU A 55 -1.38 1.50 4.71
N ALA A 56 -2.32 1.95 5.54
CA ALA A 56 -3.26 3.01 5.20
C ALA A 56 -2.67 4.36 5.60
N SER A 57 -2.90 5.40 4.79
CA SER A 57 -2.42 6.75 5.06
C SER A 57 -3.34 7.81 4.47
N LEU A 58 -3.55 8.89 5.20
CA LEU A 58 -4.18 10.10 4.67
C LEU A 58 -3.14 10.82 3.80
N LEU A 59 -3.46 11.07 2.53
CA LEU A 59 -2.59 11.82 1.60
C LEU A 59 -2.96 13.31 1.65
N ARG A 60 -4.25 13.59 1.48
CA ARG A 60 -4.88 14.91 1.63
C ARG A 60 -6.35 14.70 2.02
N THR A 61 -7.08 15.78 2.30
CA THR A 61 -8.51 15.69 2.65
C THR A 61 -9.26 14.79 1.67
N ASP A 62 -9.92 13.78 2.22
CA ASP A 62 -10.68 12.75 1.52
C ASP A 62 -9.91 11.87 0.51
N ILE A 63 -8.58 11.95 0.47
CA ILE A 63 -7.73 11.09 -0.38
C ILE A 63 -6.79 10.25 0.48
N TYR A 64 -6.83 8.94 0.24
CA TYR A 64 -6.18 7.93 1.04
C TYR A 64 -5.28 7.06 0.17
N GLY A 65 -4.11 6.71 0.69
CA GLY A 65 -3.18 5.78 0.08
C GLY A 65 -3.16 4.49 0.88
N ILE A 66 -3.49 3.37 0.23
CA ILE A 66 -3.40 2.01 0.77
C ILE A 66 -2.27 1.29 0.09
N VAL A 67 -1.39 0.66 0.86
CA VAL A 67 -0.22 -0.04 0.35
C VAL A 67 -0.12 -1.41 1.01
N ALA A 68 -0.07 -2.47 0.20
CA ALA A 68 0.33 -3.80 0.63
C ALA A 68 1.85 -3.94 0.48
N HIS A 69 2.52 -4.34 1.57
CA HIS A 69 3.97 -4.54 1.62
C HIS A 69 4.30 -5.70 2.56
N PRO A 70 5.45 -6.37 2.45
CA PRO A 70 5.78 -7.47 3.34
C PRO A 70 6.02 -6.98 4.79
N PRO A 71 5.63 -7.75 5.82
CA PRO A 71 5.82 -7.39 7.23
C PRO A 71 7.31 -7.31 7.56
N GLY A 72 7.70 -6.32 8.36
CA GLY A 72 9.10 -5.97 8.61
C GLY A 72 9.89 -7.09 9.30
N GLY A 73 10.67 -7.84 8.53
CA GLY A 73 11.54 -8.90 9.01
C GLY A 73 12.20 -9.80 7.96
N PHE A 74 12.20 -9.42 6.67
CA PHE A 74 13.12 -10.06 5.73
C PHE A 74 14.48 -9.38 5.86
N GLU A 75 15.53 -10.14 6.19
CA GLU A 75 16.92 -9.70 6.03
C GLU A 75 17.13 -9.35 4.55
N VAL A 76 16.96 -8.06 4.26
CA VAL A 76 17.24 -7.47 2.98
C VAL A 76 18.75 -7.54 2.83
N ALA A 77 19.25 -8.50 2.04
CA ALA A 77 20.67 -8.55 1.75
C ALA A 77 21.15 -7.23 1.11
N LEU A 78 20.28 -6.43 0.45
CA LEU A 78 20.57 -5.08 -0.04
C LEU A 78 19.28 -4.23 -0.15
N ALA A 79 19.23 -3.09 0.55
CA ALA A 79 18.11 -2.14 0.56
C ALA A 79 17.71 -1.61 -0.84
N ASP A 80 18.60 -1.71 -1.82
CA ASP A 80 18.43 -1.21 -3.19
C ASP A 80 17.54 -2.09 -4.09
N ASP A 81 17.10 -3.27 -3.62
CA ASP A 81 16.24 -4.18 -4.42
C ASP A 81 14.75 -4.14 -4.02
N ILE A 82 14.38 -3.41 -2.96
CA ILE A 82 12.98 -3.17 -2.61
C ILE A 82 12.27 -2.37 -3.71
N GLU A 83 13.00 -1.47 -4.39
CA GLU A 83 12.47 -0.69 -5.52
C GLU A 83 12.19 -1.55 -6.76
N LYS A 84 12.67 -2.80 -6.82
CA LYS A 84 12.45 -3.74 -7.94
C LYS A 84 11.51 -4.89 -7.63
N ALA A 85 11.13 -5.08 -6.37
CA ALA A 85 10.37 -6.24 -5.99
C ALA A 85 8.88 -6.02 -6.31
N GLU A 86 8.29 -6.92 -7.11
CA GLU A 86 6.85 -7.03 -7.40
C GLU A 86 5.95 -7.12 -6.15
N ILE A 87 6.54 -7.10 -4.94
CA ILE A 87 5.93 -7.31 -3.63
C ILE A 87 5.07 -6.10 -3.20
N PHE A 88 5.29 -4.93 -3.80
CA PHE A 88 4.53 -3.72 -3.51
C PHE A 88 3.28 -3.60 -4.41
N ARG A 89 2.10 -3.49 -3.79
CA ARG A 89 0.87 -3.05 -4.46
C ARG A 89 0.26 -1.86 -3.71
N GLY A 90 -0.05 -0.81 -4.45
CA GLY A 90 -0.63 0.42 -3.94
C GLY A 90 -1.93 0.80 -4.65
N TRP A 91 -2.81 1.45 -3.88
CA TRP A 91 -4.07 2.05 -4.31
C TRP A 91 -4.17 3.47 -3.77
N ILE A 92 -4.63 4.40 -4.61
CA ILE A 92 -5.05 5.73 -4.18
C ILE A 92 -6.56 5.80 -4.33
N LEU A 93 -7.24 6.08 -3.22
CA LEU A 93 -8.69 6.15 -3.13
C LEU A 93 -9.14 7.54 -2.75
N GLN A 94 -10.29 7.95 -3.26
CA GLN A 94 -11.01 9.14 -2.84
C GLN A 94 -12.31 8.73 -2.14
N TYR A 95 -12.58 9.35 -1.00
CA TYR A 95 -13.86 9.25 -0.33
C TYR A 95 -14.76 10.42 -0.75
N ASP A 96 -16.01 10.14 -1.10
CA ASP A 96 -17.04 11.15 -1.33
C ASP A 96 -17.96 11.18 -0.09
N PRO A 97 -17.81 12.18 0.80
CA PRO A 97 -18.59 12.24 2.04
C PRO A 97 -20.08 12.52 1.82
N HIS A 98 -20.47 13.06 0.67
CA HIS A 98 -21.88 13.33 0.38
C HIS A 98 -22.67 12.05 0.08
N HIS A 99 -22.02 11.08 -0.56
CA HIS A 99 -22.64 9.82 -0.96
C HIS A 99 -22.09 8.60 -0.20
N ALA A 100 -21.19 8.82 0.75
CA ALA A 100 -20.50 7.79 1.53
C ALA A 100 -19.90 6.67 0.65
N ARG A 101 -19.23 7.06 -0.44
CA ARG A 101 -18.69 6.11 -1.44
C ARG A 101 -17.21 6.30 -1.66
N TRP A 102 -16.55 5.21 -2.01
CA TRP A 102 -15.15 5.18 -2.40
C TRP A 102 -15.03 5.19 -3.93
N SER A 103 -14.04 5.92 -4.43
CA SER A 103 -13.63 5.92 -5.82
C SER A 103 -12.15 5.62 -5.91
N LEU A 104 -11.79 4.69 -6.79
CA LEU A 104 -10.40 4.42 -7.11
C LEU A 104 -9.86 5.47 -8.07
N LEU A 105 -8.74 6.10 -7.69
CA LEU A 105 -8.02 7.04 -8.55
C LEU A 105 -6.87 6.36 -9.29
N VAL A 106 -6.09 5.53 -8.60
CA VAL A 106 -4.85 4.94 -9.14
C VAL A 106 -4.61 3.54 -8.56
N ARG A 107 -4.20 2.58 -9.38
CA ARG A 107 -3.57 1.32 -8.95
C ARG A 107 -2.14 1.25 -9.47
N SER A 108 -1.21 0.88 -8.60
CA SER A 108 0.18 0.58 -9.00
C SER A 108 0.31 -0.50 -10.07
N GLU A 109 -0.63 -1.45 -10.13
CA GLU A 109 -0.66 -2.49 -11.15
C GLU A 109 -0.95 -1.93 -12.56
N GLU A 110 -1.70 -0.84 -12.64
CA GLU A 110 -2.10 -0.21 -13.91
C GLU A 110 -1.05 0.81 -14.38
N VAL A 111 -0.48 1.59 -13.47
CA VAL A 111 0.44 2.70 -13.80
C VAL A 111 1.92 2.36 -13.60
N GLY A 112 2.24 1.24 -12.95
CA GLY A 112 3.59 0.91 -12.50
C GLY A 112 3.94 1.55 -11.15
N ILE A 113 4.98 1.02 -10.49
CA ILE A 113 5.36 1.42 -9.13
C ILE A 113 5.91 2.86 -9.10
N ASP A 114 6.76 3.22 -10.05
CA ASP A 114 7.39 4.55 -10.10
C ASP A 114 6.35 5.67 -10.24
N GLU A 115 5.40 5.49 -11.16
CA GLU A 115 4.34 6.46 -11.39
C GLU A 115 3.37 6.51 -10.21
N PHE A 116 3.05 5.37 -9.59
CA PHE A 116 2.28 5.35 -8.35
C PHE A 116 2.96 6.15 -7.24
N ILE A 117 4.27 6.00 -7.05
CA ILE A 117 5.04 6.75 -6.05
C ILE A 117 5.01 8.25 -6.36
N ARG A 118 5.19 8.64 -7.63
CA ARG A 118 5.11 10.02 -8.09
C ARG A 118 3.74 10.64 -7.75
N LEU A 119 2.65 9.99 -8.16
CA LEU A 119 1.28 10.44 -7.91
C LEU A 119 0.97 10.51 -6.41
N ARG A 120 1.39 9.51 -5.63
CA ARG A 120 1.21 9.52 -4.17
C ARG A 120 1.93 10.70 -3.50
N ARG A 121 3.12 11.07 -3.98
CA ARG A 121 3.86 12.26 -3.48
C ARG A 121 3.14 13.55 -3.86
N GLU A 122 2.61 13.63 -5.08
CA GLU A 122 1.83 14.76 -5.58
C GLU A 122 0.60 15.01 -4.69
N TYR A 123 -0.18 13.98 -4.37
CA TYR A 123 -1.35 14.11 -3.48
C TYR A 123 -1.02 14.47 -2.03
N LYS A 124 0.24 14.35 -1.58
CA LYS A 124 0.69 14.73 -0.22
C LYS A 124 1.21 16.16 -0.12
N ALA A 125 1.56 16.77 -1.25
CA ALA A 125 2.26 18.05 -1.29
C ALA A 125 1.31 19.27 -1.23
N GLU A 126 -0.01 19.02 -1.21
CA GLU A 126 -1.09 20.02 -1.12
C GLU A 126 -1.80 19.97 0.23
#